data_AF-A0A2D4MY40-F1
#
_entry.id   AF-A0A2D4MY40-F1
#
_cell.length_a   1.000
_cell.length_b   1.000
_cell.length_c   1.000
_cell.angle_alpha   90.00
_cell.angle_beta   90.00
_cell.angle_gamma   90.00
#
_symmetry.space_group_name_H-M   'P 1'
#
loop_
_entity.id
_entity.type
_entity.pdbx_description
1 polymer ?
#
loop_
_entity_poly.entity_id
_entity_poly.type
_entity_poly.pdbx_seq_one_letter_code
_entity_poly.pdbx_strand_id
1 'polypeptide(L)'
;KLILVWLSAIVLFCWFYVYRSEGMKVYNSTLTWNQYGFLCGPRAWKETNMARTQILCSHLEGHRVTWTGRFKYVRVTSIENSAESTINMLPFFLGDWLRCLYGETYPACDPRNATLEEEELCRLKYLTKHDCHIKRFDRYKFEITVGMLLGGGNGNRAPEEDDVTKDIVLKASSEFKQVLLNLRQGSLVEFSTILEGHLGSKWPVF
;
A
#
# COMPACT_ATOMS: atom_id res chain seq x y z
N LYS A 1 -8.38 -34.34 -30.74
CA LYS A 1 -8.35 -34.74 -29.31
C LYS A 1 -7.44 -33.82 -28.49
N LEU A 2 -6.15 -33.68 -28.83
CA LEU A 2 -5.21 -32.77 -28.16
C LEU A 2 -5.66 -31.29 -28.10
N ILE A 3 -6.16 -30.74 -29.21
CA ILE A 3 -6.65 -29.35 -29.27
C ILE A 3 -7.79 -29.11 -28.27
N LEU A 4 -8.69 -30.10 -28.10
CA LEU A 4 -9.83 -29.99 -27.22
C LEU A 4 -9.42 -30.02 -25.73
N VAL A 5 -8.32 -30.71 -25.41
CA VAL A 5 -7.70 -30.73 -24.08
C VAL A 5 -7.02 -29.40 -23.76
N TRP A 6 -6.33 -28.79 -24.72
CA TRP A 6 -5.72 -27.47 -24.51
C TRP A 6 -6.77 -26.37 -24.34
N LEU A 7 -7.85 -26.43 -25.13
CA LEU A 7 -8.96 -25.49 -24.99
C LEU A 7 -9.66 -25.64 -23.62
N SER A 8 -9.92 -26.86 -23.16
CA SER A 8 -10.52 -27.06 -21.83
C SER A 8 -9.57 -26.63 -20.71
N ALA A 9 -8.26 -26.86 -20.83
CA ALA A 9 -7.28 -26.41 -19.86
C ALA A 9 -7.21 -24.87 -19.77
N ILE A 10 -7.24 -24.17 -20.91
CA ILE A 10 -7.27 -22.70 -20.96
C ILE A 10 -8.56 -22.17 -20.33
N VAL A 11 -9.72 -22.76 -20.65
CA VAL A 11 -11.01 -22.36 -20.07
C VAL A 11 -11.00 -22.56 -18.54
N LEU A 12 -10.50 -23.70 -18.05
CA LEU A 12 -10.38 -23.95 -16.61
C LEU A 12 -9.42 -22.99 -15.92
N PHE A 13 -8.29 -22.68 -16.55
CA PHE A 13 -7.32 -21.71 -16.02
C PHE A 13 -7.92 -20.30 -15.95
N CYS A 14 -8.59 -19.86 -17.02
CA CYS A 14 -9.30 -18.58 -17.05
C CYS A 14 -10.42 -18.53 -16.00
N TRP A 15 -11.19 -19.61 -15.82
CA TRP A 15 -12.22 -19.68 -14.79
C TRP A 15 -11.60 -19.54 -13.40
N PHE A 16 -10.55 -20.31 -13.10
CA PHE A 16 -9.88 -20.26 -11.80
C PHE A 16 -9.31 -18.86 -11.53
N TYR A 17 -8.74 -18.22 -12.55
CA TYR A 17 -8.24 -16.85 -12.45
C TYR A 17 -9.36 -15.85 -12.16
N VAL A 18 -10.48 -15.89 -12.90
CA VAL A 18 -11.64 -15.02 -12.67
C VAL A 18 -12.22 -15.25 -11.28
N TYR A 19 -12.42 -16.51 -10.88
CA TYR A 19 -12.96 -16.84 -9.56
C TYR A 19 -12.06 -16.36 -8.41
N ARG A 20 -10.73 -16.46 -8.55
CA ARG A 20 -9.77 -15.94 -7.57
C ARG A 20 -9.70 -14.42 -7.57
N SER A 21 -9.91 -13.78 -8.71
CA SER A 21 -9.94 -12.32 -8.82
C SER A 21 -11.18 -11.71 -8.15
N GLU A 22 -12.29 -12.45 -8.06
CA GLU A 22 -13.50 -12.02 -7.34
C GLU A 22 -13.41 -12.12 -5.80
N GLY A 23 -12.23 -12.45 -5.25
CA GLY A 23 -12.00 -12.60 -3.81
C GLY A 23 -12.16 -11.34 -2.97
N MET A 24 -12.38 -10.16 -3.57
CA MET A 24 -12.62 -8.90 -2.87
C MET A 24 -14.09 -8.52 -3.00
N LYS A 25 -14.98 -9.22 -2.30
CA LYS A 25 -16.37 -8.79 -2.17
C LYS A 25 -16.41 -7.58 -1.24
N VAL A 26 -16.17 -6.41 -1.81
CA VAL A 26 -16.40 -5.14 -1.12
C VAL A 26 -17.91 -5.06 -0.88
N TYR A 27 -18.32 -5.17 0.37
CA TYR A 27 -19.71 -4.90 0.72
C TYR A 27 -19.95 -3.39 0.50
N ASN A 28 -21.01 -3.05 -0.25
CA ASN A 28 -21.40 -1.65 -0.51
C ASN A 28 -21.84 -0.87 0.75
N SER A 29 -21.76 -1.49 1.93
CA SER A 29 -22.02 -0.84 3.21
C SER A 29 -20.82 0.03 3.60
N THR A 30 -21.04 1.34 3.64
CA THR A 30 -20.08 2.31 4.18
C THR A 30 -20.27 2.43 5.69
N LEU A 31 -19.25 2.04 6.47
CA LEU A 31 -19.20 2.18 7.91
C LEU A 31 -18.33 3.39 8.27
N THR A 32 -18.72 4.20 9.25
CA THR A 32 -17.83 5.29 9.71
C THR A 32 -16.79 4.75 10.68
N TRP A 33 -15.60 5.35 10.70
CA TRP A 33 -14.55 4.93 11.64
C TRP A 33 -15.00 4.99 13.10
N ASN A 34 -15.82 5.98 13.47
CA ASN A 34 -16.35 6.10 14.84
C ASN A 34 -17.25 4.92 15.22
N GLN A 35 -18.08 4.44 14.28
CA GLN A 35 -18.93 3.26 14.50
C GLN A 35 -18.07 1.99 14.65
N TYR A 36 -17.06 1.83 13.79
CA TYR A 36 -16.11 0.72 13.91
C TYR A 36 -15.35 0.76 15.24
N GLY A 37 -14.77 1.91 15.59
CA GLY A 37 -14.00 2.09 16.82
C GLY A 37 -14.82 1.91 18.10
N PHE A 38 -16.13 2.18 18.06
CA PHE A 38 -17.02 1.89 19.19
C PHE A 38 -17.21 0.38 19.41
N LEU A 39 -17.40 -0.40 18.34
CA LEU A 39 -17.66 -1.85 18.41
C LEU A 39 -16.39 -2.70 18.51
N CYS A 40 -15.32 -2.28 17.85
CA CYS A 40 -14.11 -3.07 17.63
C CYS A 40 -12.85 -2.37 18.15
N GLY A 41 -12.97 -1.19 18.74
CA GLY A 41 -11.81 -0.45 19.25
C GLY A 41 -11.43 -0.79 20.68
N PRO A 42 -10.50 0.01 21.26
CA PRO A 42 -9.91 -0.30 22.55
C PRO A 42 -10.83 -0.27 23.78
N ARG A 43 -12.09 0.13 23.63
CA ARG A 43 -13.08 0.07 24.71
C ARG A 43 -13.73 -1.31 24.76
N ALA A 44 -14.14 -1.83 23.61
CA ALA A 44 -14.87 -3.09 23.49
C ALA A 44 -14.10 -4.30 24.06
N TRP A 45 -12.80 -4.40 23.83
CA TRP A 45 -11.96 -5.48 24.37
C TRP A 45 -11.47 -5.29 25.82
N LYS A 46 -11.81 -4.16 26.45
CA LYS A 46 -11.51 -3.86 27.85
C LYS A 46 -12.72 -4.25 28.68
N GLU A 47 -13.91 -3.99 28.12
CA GLU A 47 -15.19 -4.41 28.68
C GLU A 47 -15.46 -5.90 28.47
N THR A 48 -15.00 -6.47 27.36
CA THR A 48 -15.10 -7.92 27.05
C THR A 48 -13.73 -8.51 26.76
N ASN A 49 -13.62 -9.83 26.55
CA ASN A 49 -12.35 -10.45 26.18
C ASN A 49 -11.95 -10.06 24.73
N MET A 50 -10.68 -9.67 24.52
CA MET A 50 -10.11 -9.39 23.19
C MET A 50 -10.42 -10.46 22.14
N ALA A 51 -10.27 -11.74 22.46
CA ALA A 51 -10.57 -12.82 21.51
C ALA A 51 -12.05 -12.84 21.10
N ARG A 52 -12.96 -12.54 22.05
CA ARG A 52 -14.40 -12.45 21.77
C ARG A 52 -14.71 -11.25 20.88
N THR A 53 -14.08 -10.10 21.14
CA THR A 53 -14.21 -8.91 20.29
C THR A 53 -13.71 -9.20 18.88
N GLN A 54 -12.56 -9.87 18.72
CA GLN A 54 -12.02 -10.26 17.41
C GLN A 54 -12.98 -11.16 16.62
N ILE A 55 -13.56 -12.18 17.27
CA ILE A 55 -14.55 -13.07 16.64
C ILE A 55 -15.82 -12.31 16.23
N LEU A 56 -16.26 -11.33 17.01
CA LEU A 56 -17.41 -10.50 16.63
C LEU A 56 -17.04 -9.60 15.44
N CYS A 57 -15.90 -8.93 15.52
CA CYS A 57 -15.44 -7.96 14.53
C CYS A 57 -15.02 -8.59 13.20
N SER A 58 -14.71 -9.88 13.16
CA SER A 58 -14.46 -10.59 11.89
C SER A 58 -15.67 -10.58 10.95
N HIS A 59 -16.89 -10.34 11.45
CA HIS A 59 -18.07 -10.18 10.60
C HIS A 59 -18.05 -8.88 9.77
N LEU A 60 -17.20 -7.93 10.13
CA LEU A 60 -17.01 -6.68 9.40
C LEU A 60 -15.87 -6.77 8.36
N GLU A 61 -15.26 -7.94 8.17
CA GLU A 61 -14.26 -8.16 7.13
C GLU A 61 -14.86 -7.90 5.73
N GLY A 62 -14.12 -7.18 4.88
CA GLY A 62 -14.58 -6.76 3.55
C GLY A 62 -15.51 -5.53 3.54
N HIS A 63 -15.89 -5.00 4.70
CA HIS A 63 -16.63 -3.73 4.77
C HIS A 63 -15.70 -2.53 4.55
N ARG A 64 -16.24 -1.48 3.92
CA ARG A 64 -15.53 -0.23 3.68
C ARG A 64 -15.72 0.72 4.85
N VAL A 65 -14.63 1.24 5.39
CA VAL A 65 -14.65 2.28 6.43
C VAL A 65 -14.14 3.61 5.88
N THR A 66 -14.83 4.70 6.21
CA THR A 66 -14.44 6.07 5.82
C THR A 66 -14.29 6.99 7.03
N TRP A 67 -13.32 7.91 6.94
CA TRP A 67 -13.12 8.99 7.90
C TRP A 67 -12.26 10.11 7.30
N THR A 68 -12.32 11.28 7.94
CA THR A 68 -11.41 12.39 7.66
C THR A 68 -10.28 12.40 8.68
N GLY A 69 -9.05 12.49 8.19
CA GLY A 69 -7.85 12.42 9.02
C GLY A 69 -6.79 13.41 8.57
N ARG A 70 -5.80 13.67 9.44
CA ARG A 70 -4.61 14.44 9.09
C ARG A 70 -3.52 13.49 8.62
N PHE A 71 -3.07 13.67 7.39
CA PHE A 71 -1.93 12.94 6.86
C PHE A 71 -0.66 13.28 7.65
N LYS A 72 0.01 12.29 8.23
CA LYS A 72 1.29 12.49 8.93
C LYS A 72 2.47 12.24 8.02
N TYR A 73 2.60 11.02 7.51
CA TYR A 73 3.65 10.64 6.58
C TYR A 73 3.28 9.35 5.84
N VAL A 74 4.00 9.09 4.75
CA VAL A 74 3.94 7.85 3.98
C VAL A 74 5.33 7.24 3.90
N ARG A 75 5.41 5.91 3.97
CA ARG A 75 6.65 5.16 3.75
C ARG A 75 6.41 4.01 2.79
N VAL A 76 7.44 3.63 2.04
CA VAL A 76 7.44 2.40 1.25
C VAL A 76 7.72 1.23 2.18
N THR A 77 6.88 0.20 2.16
CA THR A 77 7.06 -1.03 2.96
C THR A 77 7.63 -2.17 2.16
N SER A 78 7.21 -2.30 0.90
CA SER A 78 7.69 -3.32 -0.02
C SER A 78 7.81 -2.75 -1.43
N ILE A 79 8.80 -3.24 -2.15
CA ILE A 79 9.00 -3.00 -3.57
C ILE A 79 9.09 -4.37 -4.24
N GLU A 80 8.15 -4.66 -5.13
CA GLU A 80 8.11 -5.91 -5.89
C GLU A 80 8.44 -5.62 -7.36
N ASN A 81 9.55 -6.17 -7.84
CA ASN A 81 9.93 -6.12 -9.26
C ASN A 81 10.25 -7.53 -9.77
N SER A 82 9.24 -8.17 -10.36
CA SER A 82 9.37 -9.52 -10.90
C SER A 82 10.32 -9.59 -12.10
N ALA A 83 10.40 -8.52 -12.90
CA ALA A 83 11.30 -8.44 -14.05
C ALA A 83 12.76 -8.40 -13.60
N GLU A 84 13.09 -7.54 -12.64
CA GLU A 84 14.42 -7.46 -12.04
C GLU A 84 14.82 -8.77 -11.37
N SER A 85 13.90 -9.40 -10.64
CA SER A 85 14.12 -10.70 -9.99
C SER A 85 14.46 -11.80 -11.01
N THR A 86 13.81 -11.81 -12.18
CA THR A 86 14.09 -12.76 -13.25
C THR A 86 15.42 -12.49 -13.93
N ILE A 87 15.72 -11.21 -14.22
CA ILE A 87 16.99 -10.79 -14.84
C ILE A 87 18.18 -11.15 -13.94
N ASN A 88 18.04 -11.00 -12.62
CA ASN A 88 19.09 -11.33 -11.65
C ASN A 88 19.41 -12.83 -11.55
N MET A 89 18.58 -13.72 -12.11
CA MET A 89 18.89 -15.15 -12.21
C MET A 89 19.77 -15.49 -13.42
N LEU A 90 19.95 -14.56 -14.36
CA LEU A 90 20.75 -14.77 -15.55
C LEU A 90 22.23 -14.46 -15.31
N PRO A 91 23.14 -15.04 -16.12
CA PRO A 91 24.53 -14.61 -16.15
C PRO A 91 24.66 -13.10 -16.38
N PHE A 92 25.63 -12.45 -15.73
CA PHE A 92 25.80 -11.00 -15.71
C PHE A 92 25.67 -10.32 -17.09
N PHE A 93 26.33 -10.86 -18.12
CA PHE A 93 26.31 -10.28 -19.48
C PHE A 93 24.91 -10.31 -20.13
N LEU A 94 24.14 -11.39 -19.94
CA LEU A 94 22.75 -11.48 -20.42
C LEU A 94 21.83 -10.60 -19.58
N GLY A 95 22.07 -10.58 -18.26
CA GLY A 95 21.30 -9.76 -17.34
C GLY A 95 21.39 -8.27 -17.68
N ASP A 96 22.60 -7.77 -17.91
CA ASP A 96 22.83 -6.35 -18.25
C ASP A 96 22.30 -5.98 -19.63
N TRP A 97 22.49 -6.86 -20.62
CA TRP A 97 21.90 -6.66 -21.94
C TRP A 97 20.36 -6.58 -21.86
N LEU A 98 19.70 -7.49 -21.12
CA LEU A 98 18.24 -7.46 -20.93
C LEU A 98 17.79 -6.26 -20.10
N ARG A 99 18.55 -5.86 -19.09
CA ARG A 99 18.27 -4.68 -18.27
C ARG A 99 18.31 -3.41 -19.10
N CYS A 100 19.21 -3.31 -20.08
CA CYS A 100 19.23 -2.19 -21.03
C CYS A 100 18.16 -2.31 -22.12
N LEU A 101 17.81 -3.53 -22.55
CA LEU A 101 16.77 -3.74 -23.57
C LEU A 101 15.37 -3.35 -23.08
N TYR A 102 15.03 -3.71 -21.83
CA TYR A 102 13.71 -3.50 -21.25
C TYR A 102 13.65 -2.36 -20.22
N GLY A 103 14.80 -1.85 -19.80
CA GLY A 103 14.91 -0.79 -18.81
C GLY A 103 15.24 0.55 -19.42
N GLU A 104 15.80 1.41 -18.57
CA GLU A 104 16.19 2.78 -18.88
C GLU A 104 17.65 2.96 -18.49
N THR A 105 18.38 3.77 -19.25
CA THR A 105 19.77 4.10 -18.95
C THR A 105 19.83 5.12 -17.82
N TYR A 106 20.76 4.96 -16.88
CA TYR A 106 21.02 6.02 -15.92
C TYR A 106 21.52 7.29 -16.64
N PRO A 107 21.01 8.49 -16.29
CA PRO A 107 21.41 9.74 -16.93
C PRO A 107 22.88 10.08 -16.63
N ALA A 108 23.47 10.92 -17.49
CA ALA A 108 24.80 11.47 -17.26
C ALA A 108 24.75 12.64 -16.26
N CYS A 109 25.77 12.77 -15.42
CA CYS A 109 25.88 13.86 -14.45
C CYS A 109 26.40 15.11 -15.16
N ASP A 110 25.52 15.87 -15.81
CA ASP A 110 25.89 17.17 -16.40
C ASP A 110 25.40 18.32 -15.48
N PRO A 111 26.30 19.18 -14.97
CA PRO A 111 25.93 20.28 -14.08
C PRO A 111 25.14 21.40 -14.75
N ARG A 112 24.98 21.42 -16.08
CA ARG A 112 24.42 22.58 -16.79
C ARG A 112 22.91 22.53 -17.03
N ASN A 113 22.30 21.35 -17.09
CA ASN A 113 20.89 21.19 -17.51
C ASN A 113 20.17 19.96 -16.88
N ALA A 114 20.62 19.46 -15.73
CA ALA A 114 19.97 18.31 -15.08
C ALA A 114 18.80 18.75 -14.19
N THR A 115 17.69 18.00 -14.25
CA THR A 115 16.65 18.05 -13.23
C THR A 115 17.17 17.46 -11.90
N LEU A 116 16.52 17.81 -10.77
CA LEU A 116 16.88 17.24 -9.46
C LEU A 116 16.84 15.70 -9.47
N GLU A 117 15.83 15.12 -10.13
CA GLU A 117 15.70 13.67 -10.26
C GLU A 117 16.85 13.05 -11.06
N GLU A 118 17.26 13.67 -12.17
CA GLU A 118 18.39 13.19 -12.99
C GLU A 118 19.73 13.28 -12.24
N GLU A 119 19.93 14.33 -11.44
CA GLU A 119 21.14 14.48 -10.62
C GLU A 119 21.21 13.36 -9.56
N GLU A 120 20.09 13.07 -8.88
CA GLU A 120 20.00 11.98 -7.92
C GLU A 120 20.21 10.61 -8.57
N LEU A 121 19.57 10.35 -9.72
CA LEU A 121 19.73 9.10 -10.46
C LEU A 121 21.17 8.90 -10.96
N CYS A 122 21.81 9.96 -11.45
CA CYS A 122 23.20 9.83 -11.89
C CYS A 122 24.15 9.52 -10.72
N ARG A 123 23.94 10.11 -9.55
CA ARG A 123 24.72 9.74 -8.35
C ARG A 123 24.54 8.27 -7.97
N LEU A 124 23.31 7.74 -8.12
CA LEU A 124 23.04 6.32 -7.88
C LEU A 124 23.76 5.41 -8.89
N LYS A 125 23.95 5.84 -10.14
CA LYS A 125 24.67 5.07 -11.18
C LYS A 125 26.05 4.61 -10.71
N TYR A 126 26.80 5.48 -10.03
CA TYR A 126 28.15 5.16 -9.56
C TYR A 126 28.16 4.05 -8.49
N LEU A 127 27.03 3.79 -7.83
CA LEU A 127 26.89 2.77 -6.81
C LEU A 127 26.34 1.45 -7.37
N THR A 128 25.53 1.50 -8.44
CA THR A 128 24.73 0.35 -8.90
C THR A 128 25.51 -0.64 -9.76
N LYS A 129 26.73 -0.30 -10.23
CA LYS A 129 27.58 -1.13 -11.12
C LYS A 129 26.90 -1.59 -12.42
N HIS A 130 25.75 -1.01 -12.77
CA HIS A 130 24.99 -1.30 -13.97
C HIS A 130 24.68 0.02 -14.69
N ASP A 131 24.76 0.03 -16.02
CA ASP A 131 24.50 1.23 -16.82
C ASP A 131 23.00 1.53 -17.01
N CYS A 132 22.16 0.50 -16.92
CA CYS A 132 20.71 0.60 -17.07
C CYS A 132 20.00 0.06 -15.82
N HIS A 133 18.74 0.44 -15.63
CA HIS A 133 17.88 -0.04 -14.56
C HIS A 133 16.48 -0.39 -15.08
N ILE A 134 15.78 -1.30 -14.40
CA ILE A 134 14.45 -1.75 -14.82
C ILE A 134 13.34 -1.35 -13.82
N LYS A 135 13.55 -0.22 -13.12
CA LYS A 135 12.68 0.31 -12.05
C LYS A 135 11.28 0.72 -12.52
N ARG A 136 11.06 0.87 -13.83
CA ARG A 136 9.72 1.09 -14.42
C ARG A 136 8.71 -0.02 -14.06
N PHE A 137 9.18 -1.23 -13.77
CA PHE A 137 8.32 -2.36 -13.36
C PHE A 137 8.19 -2.51 -11.84
N ASP A 138 8.72 -1.57 -11.06
CA ASP A 138 8.55 -1.57 -9.61
C ASP A 138 7.08 -1.39 -9.24
N ARG A 139 6.57 -2.31 -8.43
CA ARG A 139 5.27 -2.17 -7.76
C ARG A 139 5.52 -1.85 -6.29
N TYR A 140 5.03 -0.70 -5.85
CA TYR A 140 5.21 -0.24 -4.49
C TYR A 140 4.02 -0.65 -3.60
N LYS A 141 4.33 -1.02 -2.35
CA LYS A 141 3.36 -1.05 -1.26
C LYS A 141 3.71 0.06 -0.29
N PHE A 142 2.76 0.92 -0.01
CA PHE A 142 2.89 2.06 0.88
C PHE A 142 2.24 1.75 2.23
N GLU A 143 2.81 2.32 3.27
CA GLU A 143 2.19 2.42 4.58
C GLU A 143 2.04 3.89 4.95
N ILE A 144 0.82 4.27 5.28
CA ILE A 144 0.39 5.64 5.50
C ILE A 144 0.00 5.76 6.95
N THR A 145 0.54 6.76 7.64
CA THR A 145 0.15 7.07 9.02
C THR A 145 -0.78 8.28 9.01
N VAL A 146 -1.96 8.11 9.60
CA VAL A 146 -3.02 9.12 9.63
C VAL A 146 -3.40 9.41 11.07
N GLY A 147 -3.36 10.69 11.45
CA GLY A 147 -3.87 11.16 12.73
C GLY A 147 -5.39 11.30 12.69
N MET A 148 -6.08 10.85 13.73
CA MET A 148 -7.53 11.03 13.86
C MET A 148 -7.90 12.47 14.18
N LEU A 149 -8.98 12.96 13.56
CA LEU A 149 -9.69 14.15 14.01
C LEU A 149 -10.71 13.72 15.06
N LEU A 150 -10.34 13.78 16.34
CA LEU A 150 -11.31 13.52 17.41
C LEU A 150 -12.38 14.63 17.38
N GLY A 151 -13.61 14.25 17.05
CA GLY A 151 -14.75 15.15 17.11
C GLY A 151 -15.14 15.44 18.56
N GLY A 152 -15.03 16.72 18.96
CA GLY A 152 -15.86 17.28 20.04
C GLY A 152 -15.12 17.82 21.27
N GLY A 153 -15.05 19.14 21.37
CA GLY A 153 -14.76 19.86 22.61
C GLY A 153 -14.43 21.31 22.34
N ASN A 154 -15.30 22.21 22.78
CA ASN A 154 -15.18 23.67 22.77
C ASN A 154 -13.74 24.19 22.94
N GLY A 155 -13.45 25.32 22.26
CA GLY A 155 -12.15 25.97 22.21
C GLY A 155 -11.39 26.02 23.54
N ASN A 156 -10.06 25.93 23.42
CA ASN A 156 -9.03 25.96 24.47
C ASN A 156 -8.48 24.61 24.92
N ARG A 157 -8.23 23.68 23.99
CA ARG A 157 -7.17 22.69 24.19
C ARG A 157 -6.09 22.92 23.12
N ALA A 158 -4.87 23.15 23.59
CA ALA A 158 -3.66 23.14 22.77
C ALA A 158 -3.68 21.91 21.84
N PRO A 159 -3.04 21.95 20.66
CA PRO A 159 -2.94 20.77 19.82
C PRO A 159 -2.36 19.66 20.71
N GLU A 160 -3.18 18.64 21.03
CA GLU A 160 -2.68 17.45 21.73
C GLU A 160 -1.51 16.97 20.88
N GLU A 161 -0.29 17.13 21.40
CA GLU A 161 0.93 16.61 20.79
C GLU A 161 0.67 15.15 20.41
N ASP A 162 0.95 14.87 19.14
CA ASP A 162 1.07 13.57 18.49
C ASP A 162 1.12 12.35 19.43
N ASP A 163 -0.03 11.96 19.97
CA ASP A 163 -0.16 10.68 20.65
C ASP A 163 -0.15 9.58 19.59
N VAL A 164 1.05 9.07 19.28
CA VAL A 164 1.30 8.00 18.28
C VAL A 164 0.41 6.79 18.53
N THR A 165 -0.09 6.60 19.76
CA THR A 165 -1.01 5.51 20.10
C THR A 165 -2.41 5.66 19.50
N LYS A 166 -2.76 6.85 18.98
CA LYS A 166 -4.03 7.13 18.29
C LYS A 166 -3.89 7.14 16.76
N ASP A 167 -2.70 6.92 16.22
CA ASP A 167 -2.46 6.95 14.79
C ASP A 167 -3.00 5.68 14.12
N ILE A 168 -3.66 5.88 12.98
CA ILE A 168 -4.15 4.80 12.12
C ILE A 168 -3.10 4.54 11.05
N VAL A 169 -2.71 3.28 10.90
CA VAL A 169 -1.79 2.83 9.87
C VAL A 169 -2.59 2.16 8.76
N LEU A 170 -2.41 2.61 7.52
CA LEU A 170 -3.08 2.08 6.33
C LEU A 170 -2.07 1.56 5.33
N LYS A 171 -2.38 0.46 4.67
CA LYS A 171 -1.66 -0.01 3.49
C LYS A 171 -2.32 0.49 2.22
N ALA A 172 -1.49 0.96 1.30
CA ALA A 172 -1.92 1.35 -0.03
C ALA A 172 -1.06 0.67 -1.08
N SER A 173 -1.69 0.34 -2.20
CA SER A 173 -1.06 -0.27 -3.35
C SER A 173 -0.41 0.78 -4.28
N SER A 174 0.29 0.32 -5.31
CA SER A 174 1.12 1.18 -6.16
C SER A 174 0.32 2.20 -6.97
N GLU A 175 -0.98 1.98 -7.16
CA GLU A 175 -1.91 2.86 -7.89
C GLU A 175 -2.03 4.23 -7.21
N PHE A 176 -1.80 4.30 -5.89
CA PHE A 176 -1.86 5.55 -5.14
C PHE A 176 -0.54 6.34 -5.15
N LYS A 177 0.53 5.83 -5.80
CA LYS A 177 1.88 6.44 -5.80
C LYS A 177 1.85 7.95 -6.08
N GLN A 178 1.20 8.37 -7.17
CA GLN A 178 1.19 9.77 -7.58
C GLN A 178 0.49 10.69 -6.57
N VAL A 179 -0.59 10.21 -5.94
CA VAL A 179 -1.30 11.00 -4.93
C VAL A 179 -0.47 11.07 -3.65
N LEU A 180 0.05 9.93 -3.18
CA LEU A 180 0.77 9.83 -1.91
C LEU A 180 2.08 10.61 -1.89
N LEU A 181 2.83 10.62 -2.99
CA LEU A 181 4.09 11.37 -3.10
C LEU A 181 3.88 12.89 -3.12
N ASN A 182 2.68 13.36 -3.50
CA ASN A 182 2.35 14.78 -3.57
C ASN A 182 1.59 15.29 -2.33
N LEU A 183 1.23 14.40 -1.38
CA LEU A 183 0.57 14.79 -0.14
C LEU A 183 1.56 15.48 0.81
N ARG A 184 1.11 16.59 1.41
CA ARG A 184 1.89 17.33 2.40
C ARG A 184 1.48 16.91 3.81
N GLN A 185 2.47 16.85 4.71
CA GLN A 185 2.21 16.61 6.13
C GLN A 185 1.21 17.65 6.68
N GLY A 186 0.22 17.19 7.43
CA GLY A 186 -0.85 18.02 7.99
C GLY A 186 -2.07 18.20 7.10
N SER A 187 -2.03 17.75 5.83
CA SER A 187 -3.19 17.81 4.93
C SER A 187 -4.40 17.05 5.49
N LEU A 188 -5.58 17.68 5.43
CA LEU A 188 -6.86 17.07 5.75
C LEU A 188 -7.38 16.32 4.53
N VAL A 189 -7.51 15.00 4.65
CA VAL A 189 -7.92 14.12 3.55
C VAL A 189 -8.98 13.14 4.07
N GLU A 190 -9.96 12.83 3.23
CA GLU A 190 -10.89 11.73 3.48
C GLU A 190 -10.23 10.42 3.04
N PHE A 191 -10.09 9.50 3.98
CA PHE A 191 -9.53 8.17 3.75
C PHE A 191 -10.68 7.16 3.69
N SER A 192 -10.52 6.20 2.78
CA SER A 192 -11.41 5.06 2.64
C SER A 192 -10.56 3.80 2.58
N THR A 193 -10.84 2.84 3.47
CA THR A 193 -10.14 1.56 3.51
C THR A 193 -11.12 0.40 3.60
N ILE A 194 -10.64 -0.80 3.26
CA ILE A 194 -11.36 -2.05 3.44
C ILE A 194 -10.82 -2.69 4.72
N LEU A 195 -11.74 -3.19 5.55
CA LEU A 195 -11.37 -3.91 6.76
C LEU A 195 -10.91 -5.32 6.42
N GLU A 196 -9.65 -5.64 6.70
CA GLU A 196 -9.06 -6.96 6.45
C GLU A 196 -8.27 -7.47 7.67
N GLY A 197 -8.15 -8.79 7.81
CA GLY A 197 -7.24 -9.43 8.77
C GLY A 197 -7.70 -9.38 10.23
N HIS A 198 -6.77 -9.06 11.16
CA HIS A 198 -6.99 -9.15 12.61
C HIS A 198 -7.76 -7.94 13.17
N LEU A 199 -9.01 -7.80 12.77
CA LEU A 199 -9.94 -6.76 13.26
C LEU A 199 -10.15 -6.89 14.77
N GLY A 200 -10.21 -5.76 15.48
CA GLY A 200 -10.33 -5.77 16.95
C GLY A 200 -9.02 -6.01 17.70
N SER A 201 -7.86 -5.79 17.05
CA SER A 201 -6.52 -5.85 17.66
C SER A 201 -5.95 -4.45 18.00
N LYS A 202 -4.89 -4.38 18.84
CA LYS A 202 -4.26 -3.12 19.31
C LYS A 202 -3.86 -2.20 18.15
N TRP A 203 -3.47 -2.83 17.07
CA TRP A 203 -3.06 -2.20 15.84
C TRP A 203 -3.78 -2.95 14.73
N PRO A 204 -5.01 -2.54 14.39
CA PRO A 204 -5.70 -3.19 13.30
C PRO A 204 -4.88 -2.91 12.04
N VAL A 205 -4.44 -3.99 11.40
CA VAL A 205 -3.59 -3.93 10.23
C VAL A 205 -4.51 -3.91 9.04
N PHE A 206 -4.60 -2.77 8.36
CA PHE A 206 -5.36 -2.61 7.12
C PHE A 206 -4.39 -2.46 5.97
#